data_AF-A0A2E6ZX25-F1
#
_entry.id   AF-A0A2E6ZX25-F1
#
_cell.length_a   1.000
_cell.length_b   1.000
_cell.length_c   1.000
_cell.angle_alpha   90.00
_cell.angle_beta   90.00
_cell.angle_gamma   90.00
#
_symmetry.space_group_name_H-M   'P 1'
#
loop_
_entity.id
_entity.type
_entity.pdbx_description
1 polymer ?
#
loop_
_entity_poly.entity_id
_entity_poly.type
_entity_poly.pdbx_seq_one_letter_code
_entity_poly.pdbx_strand_id
1 'polypeptide(L)'
;MNTVPTTSCDEAAALVLRRMEGWLDGDEGVRLDAHLETCDACRHKLAAQREVADVLAGRPDRAAPLGFATRIMARLESEPAWLDLVNWQIWTFRLAPVAAVLVVVAAFGFGPTEAAEPIEFADLVSEWAAEETGSAPPFSVLWQDDVSDDLLLETVLTAADVARR
;
A
#
# COMPACT_ATOMS: atom_id res chain seq x y z
N MET A 1 -1.88 1.03 -38.31
CA MET A 1 -0.77 1.54 -37.50
C MET A 1 -1.31 1.81 -36.12
N ASN A 2 -1.06 0.92 -35.16
CA ASN A 2 -1.48 1.13 -33.78
C ASN A 2 -0.55 2.16 -33.13
N THR A 3 -1.13 3.26 -32.67
CA THR A 3 -0.44 4.29 -31.90
C THR A 3 -0.17 3.73 -30.51
N VAL A 4 1.08 3.34 -30.24
CA VAL A 4 1.53 3.03 -28.88
C VAL A 4 1.45 4.33 -28.07
N PRO A 5 0.77 4.35 -26.91
CA PRO A 5 0.70 5.54 -26.08
C PRO A 5 2.11 5.96 -25.64
N THR A 6 2.40 7.26 -25.71
CA THR A 6 3.70 7.82 -25.31
C THR A 6 3.83 7.77 -23.80
N THR A 7 4.45 6.72 -23.28
CA THR A 7 4.78 6.59 -21.85
C THR A 7 5.78 7.67 -21.46
N SER A 8 5.52 8.40 -20.38
CA SER A 8 6.47 9.40 -19.86
C SER A 8 7.69 8.71 -19.22
N CYS A 9 8.77 9.46 -18.98
CA CYS A 9 9.96 8.90 -18.31
C CYS A 9 9.68 8.41 -16.88
N ASP A 10 8.75 9.06 -16.17
CA ASP A 10 8.38 8.68 -14.80
C ASP A 10 7.54 7.40 -14.79
N GLU A 11 6.58 7.30 -15.71
CA GLU A 11 5.82 6.07 -15.93
C GLU A 11 6.74 4.92 -16.35
N ALA A 12 7.68 5.17 -17.26
CA ALA A 12 8.64 4.17 -17.70
C ALA A 12 9.54 3.69 -16.55
N ALA A 13 9.91 4.56 -15.61
CA ALA A 13 10.67 4.17 -14.43
C ALA A 13 9.88 3.19 -13.53
N ALA A 14 8.59 3.43 -13.33
CA ALA A 14 7.72 2.52 -12.60
C ALA A 14 7.59 1.15 -13.31
N LEU A 15 7.43 1.15 -14.63
CA LEU A 15 7.38 -0.09 -15.42
C LEU A 15 8.71 -0.86 -15.39
N VAL A 16 9.85 -0.16 -15.36
CA VAL A 16 11.17 -0.80 -15.20
C VAL A 16 11.26 -1.56 -13.88
N LEU A 17 10.76 -1.00 -12.78
CA LEU A 17 10.75 -1.67 -11.48
C LEU A 17 9.89 -2.93 -11.51
N ARG A 18 8.64 -2.83 -12.00
CA ARG A 18 7.75 -3.99 -12.12
C ARG A 18 8.31 -5.10 -13.01
N ARG A 19 9.03 -4.72 -14.07
CA ARG A 19 9.76 -5.67 -14.92
C ARG A 19 10.82 -6.44 -14.13
N MET A 20 11.52 -5.76 -13.22
CA MET A 20 12.56 -6.39 -12.41
C MET A 20 12.00 -7.30 -11.33
N GLU A 21 10.81 -7.01 -10.84
CA GLU A 21 10.11 -7.84 -9.87
C GLU A 21 9.37 -9.02 -10.53
N GLY A 22 9.21 -9.02 -11.85
CA GLY A 22 8.51 -10.07 -12.60
C GLY A 22 6.99 -9.90 -12.67
N TRP A 23 6.47 -8.70 -12.35
CA TRP A 23 5.03 -8.40 -12.28
C TRP A 23 4.51 -7.59 -13.48
N LEU A 24 5.29 -7.49 -14.56
CA LEU A 24 4.91 -6.72 -15.73
C LEU A 24 3.99 -7.52 -16.65
N ASP A 25 2.84 -6.95 -16.99
CA ASP A 25 1.93 -7.56 -17.97
C ASP A 25 2.39 -7.31 -19.42
N GLY A 26 1.69 -7.94 -20.38
CA GLY A 26 2.06 -7.87 -21.79
C GLY A 26 1.89 -6.50 -22.44
N ASP A 27 0.87 -5.73 -22.06
CA ASP A 27 0.62 -4.40 -22.65
C ASP A 27 1.60 -3.37 -22.10
N GLU A 28 1.81 -3.38 -20.78
CA GLU A 28 2.82 -2.60 -20.09
C GLU A 28 4.23 -2.90 -20.63
N GLY A 29 4.49 -4.18 -20.96
CA GLY A 29 5.73 -4.60 -21.60
C GLY A 29 5.98 -3.91 -22.94
N VAL A 30 5.01 -3.95 -23.85
CA VAL A 30 5.11 -3.33 -25.17
C VAL A 30 5.29 -1.81 -25.07
N ARG A 31 4.56 -1.17 -24.16
CA ARG A 31 4.67 0.27 -23.91
C ARG A 31 6.04 0.68 -23.38
N LEU A 32 6.59 -0.10 -22.45
CA LEU A 32 7.92 0.14 -21.93
C LEU A 32 8.98 -0.07 -23.02
N ASP A 33 8.87 -1.14 -23.81
CA ASP A 33 9.84 -1.42 -24.87
C ASP A 33 9.87 -0.32 -25.93
N ALA A 34 8.70 0.17 -26.35
CA ALA A 34 8.59 1.32 -27.26
C ALA A 34 9.25 2.60 -26.69
N HIS A 35 9.10 2.85 -25.38
CA HIS A 35 9.77 3.97 -24.74
C HIS A 35 11.30 3.77 -24.69
N LEU A 36 11.77 2.55 -24.40
CA LEU A 36 13.19 2.23 -24.33
C LEU A 36 13.89 2.35 -25.69
N GLU A 37 13.19 2.14 -26.80
CA GLU A 37 13.76 2.39 -28.15
C GLU A 37 14.16 3.86 -28.37
N THR A 38 13.47 4.80 -27.71
CA THR A 38 13.62 6.24 -27.96
C THR A 38 14.32 7.00 -26.84
N CYS A 39 14.36 6.45 -25.61
CA CYS A 39 14.90 7.13 -24.43
C CYS A 39 16.16 6.46 -23.86
N ASP A 40 17.31 7.07 -24.12
CA ASP A 40 18.63 6.63 -23.63
C ASP A 40 18.72 6.62 -22.09
N ALA A 41 18.12 7.62 -21.44
CA ALA A 41 18.16 7.74 -19.98
C ALA A 41 17.45 6.55 -19.29
N CYS A 42 16.28 6.14 -19.80
CA CYS A 42 15.55 4.98 -19.28
C CYS A 42 16.26 3.67 -19.60
N ARG A 43 16.94 3.55 -20.76
CA ARG A 43 17.82 2.39 -21.03
C ARG A 43 18.96 2.29 -20.04
N HIS A 44 19.59 3.41 -19.69
CA HIS A 44 20.67 3.43 -18.71
C HIS A 44 20.17 3.04 -17.31
N LYS A 45 19.01 3.55 -16.88
CA LYS A 45 18.36 3.14 -15.62
C LYS A 45 18.09 1.63 -15.58
N LEU A 46 17.54 1.07 -16.64
CA LEU A 46 17.30 -0.38 -16.73
C LEU A 46 18.60 -1.19 -16.69
N ALA A 47 19.65 -0.74 -17.36
CA ALA A 47 20.96 -1.39 -17.31
C ALA A 47 21.55 -1.39 -15.90
N ALA A 48 21.49 -0.25 -15.20
CA ALA A 48 21.96 -0.15 -13.82
C ALA A 48 21.18 -1.07 -12.86
N GLN A 49 19.86 -1.18 -13.01
CA GLN A 49 19.05 -2.10 -12.21
C GLN A 49 19.42 -3.57 -12.46
N ARG A 50 19.69 -3.94 -13.72
CA ARG A 50 20.15 -5.29 -14.07
C ARG A 50 21.51 -5.60 -13.49
N GLU A 51 22.45 -4.66 -13.55
CA GLU A 51 23.78 -4.83 -12.96
C GLU A 51 23.69 -5.10 -11.44
N VAL A 52 22.87 -4.34 -10.72
CA VAL A 52 22.63 -4.58 -9.29
C VAL A 52 21.99 -5.94 -9.06
N ALA A 53 20.99 -6.32 -9.86
CA ALA A 53 20.33 -7.62 -9.77
C ALA A 53 21.32 -8.78 -9.98
N ASP A 54 22.21 -8.68 -10.98
CA ASP A 54 23.23 -9.68 -11.28
C ASP A 54 24.23 -9.82 -10.12
N VAL A 55 24.67 -8.70 -9.53
CA VAL A 55 25.53 -8.70 -8.34
C VAL A 55 24.86 -9.37 -7.15
N LEU A 56 23.56 -9.13 -6.94
CA LEU A 56 22.80 -9.76 -5.86
C LEU A 56 22.57 -11.26 -6.12
N ALA A 57 22.28 -11.65 -7.36
CA ALA A 57 22.08 -13.03 -7.77
C ALA A 57 23.38 -13.86 -7.67
N GLY A 58 24.54 -13.24 -7.83
CA GLY A 58 25.84 -13.90 -7.64
C GLY A 58 26.20 -14.24 -6.19
N ARG A 59 25.39 -13.84 -5.20
CA ARG A 59 25.66 -14.15 -3.79
C ARG A 59 25.43 -15.65 -3.51
N PRO A 60 26.21 -16.24 -2.59
CA PRO A 60 26.01 -17.64 -2.22
C PRO A 60 24.64 -17.83 -1.58
N ASP A 61 23.88 -18.80 -2.10
CA ASP A 61 22.63 -19.22 -1.48
C ASP A 61 22.87 -19.73 -0.06
N ARG A 62 22.22 -19.10 0.91
CA ARG A 62 22.22 -19.57 2.29
C ARG A 62 21.07 -20.56 2.45
N ALA A 63 21.40 -21.82 2.74
CA ALA A 63 20.39 -22.81 3.07
C ALA A 63 19.51 -22.33 4.23
N ALA A 64 18.19 -22.44 4.07
CA ALA A 64 17.25 -22.15 5.15
C ALA A 64 17.49 -23.12 6.32
N PRO A 65 17.35 -22.66 7.59
CA PRO A 65 17.47 -23.56 8.74
C PRO A 65 16.46 -24.71 8.67
N LEU A 66 16.83 -25.88 9.21
CA LEU A 66 15.92 -27.02 9.28
C LEU A 66 14.58 -26.64 9.94
N GLY A 67 13.49 -27.10 9.33
CA GLY A 67 12.12 -26.82 9.77
C GLY A 67 11.65 -25.37 9.58
N PHE A 68 12.40 -24.52 8.86
CA PHE A 68 12.00 -23.13 8.57
C PHE A 68 10.63 -23.05 7.88
N ALA A 69 10.44 -23.79 6.78
CA ALA A 69 9.18 -23.85 6.06
C ALA A 69 8.03 -24.33 6.97
N THR A 70 8.26 -25.38 7.75
CA THR A 70 7.27 -25.89 8.71
C THR A 70 6.89 -24.85 9.76
N ARG A 71 7.85 -24.11 10.32
CA ARG A 71 7.58 -23.04 11.29
C ARG A 71 6.80 -21.88 10.67
N ILE A 72 7.09 -21.54 9.41
CA ILE A 72 6.37 -20.49 8.69
C ILE A 72 4.94 -20.93 8.41
N MET A 73 4.74 -22.13 7.86
CA MET A 73 3.41 -22.66 7.56
C MET A 73 2.55 -22.77 8.81
N ALA A 74 3.12 -23.27 9.91
CA ALA A 74 2.42 -23.34 11.19
C ALA A 74 2.01 -21.95 11.72
N ARG A 75 2.79 -20.89 11.42
CA ARG A 75 2.43 -19.52 11.79
C ARG A 75 1.34 -18.92 10.91
N LEU A 76 1.39 -19.18 9.60
CA LEU A 76 0.36 -18.78 8.64
C LEU A 76 -0.98 -19.44 8.97
N GLU A 77 -0.98 -20.74 9.26
CA GLU A 77 -2.19 -21.46 9.68
C GLU A 77 -2.71 -21.00 11.05
N SER A 78 -1.84 -20.45 11.90
CA SER A 78 -2.22 -19.87 13.18
C SER A 78 -2.72 -18.43 13.08
N GLU A 79 -2.90 -17.88 11.87
CA GLU A 79 -3.53 -16.58 11.72
C GLU A 79 -4.88 -16.59 12.44
N PRO A 80 -5.11 -15.64 13.35
CA PRO A 80 -6.23 -15.75 14.24
C PRO A 80 -7.53 -15.50 13.48
N ALA A 81 -8.50 -16.41 13.64
CA ALA A 81 -9.81 -16.38 12.97
C ALA A 81 -10.62 -15.07 13.17
N TRP A 82 -10.18 -14.16 14.04
CA TRP A 82 -10.76 -12.82 14.12
C TRP A 82 -10.41 -11.95 12.91
N LEU A 83 -9.31 -12.21 12.20
CA LEU A 83 -8.99 -11.52 10.94
C LEU A 83 -10.03 -11.84 9.85
N ASP A 84 -10.53 -13.08 9.82
CA ASP A 84 -11.66 -13.46 8.95
C ASP A 84 -12.95 -12.74 9.34
N LEU A 85 -13.17 -12.50 10.65
CA LEU A 85 -14.28 -11.70 11.14
C LEU A 85 -14.14 -10.21 10.75
N VAL A 86 -12.91 -9.72 10.54
CA VAL A 86 -12.59 -8.35 10.07
C VAL A 86 -12.46 -8.27 8.55
N ASN A 87 -12.88 -9.31 7.81
CA ASN A 87 -12.95 -9.24 6.36
C ASN A 87 -14.15 -8.37 5.90
N TRP A 88 -13.96 -7.04 5.93
CA TRP A 88 -14.92 -6.02 5.52
C TRP A 88 -15.57 -6.31 4.15
N GLN A 89 -14.82 -6.88 3.20
CA GLN A 89 -15.35 -7.22 1.88
C GLN A 89 -16.39 -8.34 1.96
N ILE A 90 -16.12 -9.42 2.70
CA ILE A 90 -17.07 -10.53 2.87
C ILE A 90 -18.33 -10.07 3.59
N TRP A 91 -18.19 -9.28 4.66
CA TRP A 91 -19.33 -8.76 5.42
C TRP A 91 -20.18 -7.79 4.60
N THR A 92 -19.58 -6.94 3.78
CA THR A 92 -20.30 -6.03 2.87
C THR A 92 -21.13 -6.82 1.86
N PHE A 93 -20.56 -7.83 1.20
CA PHE A 93 -21.29 -8.66 0.24
C PHE A 93 -22.39 -9.50 0.90
N ARG A 94 -22.17 -10.01 2.12
CA ARG A 94 -23.15 -10.82 2.86
C ARG A 94 -24.29 -9.99 3.43
N LEU A 95 -24.03 -8.74 3.81
CA LEU A 95 -25.05 -7.82 4.34
C LEU A 95 -25.76 -7.00 3.26
N ALA A 96 -25.24 -6.93 2.03
CA ALA A 96 -25.88 -6.26 0.90
C ALA A 96 -27.38 -6.60 0.70
N PRO A 97 -27.82 -7.88 0.71
CA PRO A 97 -29.25 -8.19 0.58
C PRO A 97 -30.07 -7.73 1.80
N VAL A 98 -29.51 -7.79 3.01
CA VAL A 98 -30.18 -7.31 4.23
C VAL A 98 -30.35 -5.80 4.17
N ALA A 99 -29.31 -5.07 3.79
CA ALA A 99 -29.35 -3.63 3.58
C ALA A 99 -30.38 -3.24 2.50
N ALA A 100 -30.42 -3.98 1.37
CA ALA A 100 -31.41 -3.75 0.32
C ALA A 100 -32.85 -3.93 0.81
N VAL A 101 -33.11 -4.98 1.60
CA VAL A 101 -34.43 -5.20 2.21
C VAL A 101 -34.77 -4.08 3.19
N LEU A 102 -33.83 -3.66 4.03
CA LEU A 102 -34.05 -2.54 4.95
C LEU A 102 -34.34 -1.22 4.22
N VAL A 103 -33.66 -0.94 3.11
CA VAL A 103 -33.92 0.23 2.26
C VAL A 103 -35.32 0.17 1.66
N VAL A 104 -35.74 -1.00 1.17
CA VAL A 104 -37.11 -1.20 0.65
C VAL A 104 -38.13 -1.01 1.78
N VAL A 105 -37.92 -1.60 2.95
CA VAL A 105 -38.81 -1.43 4.11
C VAL A 105 -38.88 0.02 4.56
N ALA A 106 -37.75 0.74 4.59
CA ALA A 106 -37.72 2.17 4.92
C ALA A 106 -38.47 3.01 3.87
N ALA A 107 -38.27 2.72 2.59
CA ALA A 107 -38.92 3.44 1.49
C ALA A 107 -40.44 3.22 1.42
N PHE A 108 -40.92 2.06 1.87
CA PHE A 108 -42.34 1.69 1.77
C PHE A 108 -43.10 1.68 3.12
N GLY A 109 -42.40 1.68 4.26
CA GLY A 109 -42.99 1.37 5.57
C GLY A 109 -42.95 2.49 6.62
N PHE A 110 -42.13 3.54 6.46
CA PHE A 110 -42.03 4.63 7.43
C PHE A 110 -42.20 5.98 6.71
N GLY A 111 -43.15 6.81 7.20
CA GLY A 111 -43.26 8.21 6.81
C GLY A 111 -41.97 8.98 7.11
N PRO A 112 -41.78 10.19 6.53
CA PRO A 112 -40.51 10.91 6.58
C PRO A 112 -40.03 11.03 8.02
N THR A 113 -38.99 10.28 8.36
CA THR A 113 -38.27 10.47 9.61
C THR A 113 -37.49 11.75 9.45
N GLU A 114 -37.69 12.69 10.36
CA GLU A 114 -36.82 13.86 10.47
C GLU A 114 -35.38 13.34 10.47
N ALA A 115 -34.65 13.67 9.41
CA ALA A 115 -33.29 13.21 9.23
C ALA A 115 -32.50 13.68 10.45
N ALA A 116 -31.87 12.74 11.15
CA ALA A 116 -30.81 13.09 12.09
C ALA A 116 -29.84 13.99 11.32
N GLU A 117 -29.55 15.17 11.87
CA GLU A 117 -28.67 16.15 11.23
C GLU A 117 -27.39 15.43 10.80
N PRO A 118 -26.95 15.63 9.54
CA PRO A 118 -25.74 15.00 9.07
C PRO A 118 -24.61 15.42 10.00
N ILE A 119 -23.99 14.44 10.63
CA ILE A 119 -22.81 14.68 11.46
C ILE A 119 -21.76 15.27 10.52
N GLU A 120 -21.55 16.59 10.61
CA GLU A 120 -20.54 17.27 9.84
C GLU A 120 -19.18 16.78 10.31
N PHE A 121 -18.36 16.36 9.36
CA PHE A 121 -17.02 15.86 9.61
C PHE A 121 -16.16 16.88 10.40
N ALA A 122 -16.48 18.18 10.27
CA ALA A 122 -15.86 19.26 11.02
C ALA A 122 -16.02 19.13 12.54
N ASP A 123 -17.18 18.69 13.03
CA ASP A 123 -17.42 18.53 14.47
C ASP A 123 -16.64 17.34 15.03
N LEU A 124 -16.59 16.22 14.30
CA LEU A 124 -15.78 15.06 14.65
C LEU A 124 -14.28 15.38 14.67
N VAL A 125 -13.80 16.15 13.68
CA VAL A 125 -12.40 16.59 13.62
C VAL A 125 -12.09 17.52 14.80
N SER A 126 -13.03 18.38 15.20
CA SER A 126 -12.82 19.29 16.33
C SER A 126 -12.68 18.53 17.66
N GLU A 127 -13.45 17.45 17.85
CA GLU A 127 -13.42 16.65 19.08
C GLU A 127 -12.14 15.81 19.18
N TRP A 128 -11.70 15.22 18.07
CA TRP A 128 -10.42 14.50 18.01
C TRP A 128 -9.21 15.44 18.06
N ALA A 129 -9.32 16.64 17.52
CA ALA A 129 -8.26 17.65 17.59
C ALA A 129 -8.18 18.32 18.97
N ALA A 130 -9.28 18.38 19.72
CA ALA A 130 -9.33 19.02 21.03
C ALA A 130 -8.80 18.13 22.16
N GLU A 131 -8.75 16.80 21.98
CA GLU A 131 -8.35 15.85 23.03
C GLU A 131 -6.88 15.37 22.94
N GLU A 132 -6.06 15.97 22.08
CA GLU A 132 -4.60 15.79 22.12
C GLU A 132 -3.89 17.02 22.68
N THR A 133 -4.06 17.26 23.99
CA THR A 133 -3.00 17.94 24.74
C THR A 133 -1.75 17.07 24.78
N GLY A 134 -0.87 17.25 23.79
CA GLY A 134 0.57 17.02 23.94
C GLY A 134 1.15 15.84 23.16
N SER A 135 1.78 16.17 22.03
CA SER A 135 2.63 15.34 21.18
C SER A 135 1.88 14.40 20.24
N ALA A 136 1.78 14.83 18.97
CA ALA A 136 1.61 13.90 17.87
C ALA A 136 2.64 12.76 18.00
N PRO A 137 2.24 11.51 17.73
CA PRO A 137 3.13 10.38 17.86
C PRO A 137 4.29 10.50 16.85
N PRO A 138 5.52 10.11 17.20
CA PRO A 138 6.72 10.35 16.38
C PRO A 138 6.65 9.79 14.95
N PHE A 139 5.74 8.85 14.68
CA PHE A 139 5.51 8.34 13.32
C PHE A 139 4.77 9.33 12.39
N SER A 140 4.12 10.38 12.91
CA SER A 140 3.43 11.39 12.08
C SER A 140 4.40 12.21 11.24
N VAL A 141 5.66 12.34 11.68
CA VAL A 141 6.75 13.00 10.94
C VAL A 141 7.06 12.25 9.63
N LEU A 142 6.82 10.93 9.57
CA LEU A 142 7.05 10.13 8.35
C LEU A 142 6.02 10.41 7.25
N TRP A 143 4.88 11.03 7.59
CA TRP A 143 3.79 11.30 6.65
C TRP A 143 3.69 12.78 6.27
N GLN A 144 4.61 13.62 6.76
CA GLN A 144 4.72 15.02 6.33
C GLN A 144 5.61 15.10 5.09
N ASP A 145 5.06 15.62 3.99
CA ASP A 145 5.72 15.78 2.69
C ASP A 145 6.95 16.73 2.72
N ASP A 146 7.14 17.53 3.77
CA ASP A 146 8.11 18.64 3.84
C ASP A 146 9.23 18.46 4.89
N VAL A 147 9.55 17.24 5.30
CA VAL A 147 10.63 17.01 6.28
C VAL A 147 11.95 16.73 5.59
N SER A 148 13.00 17.49 5.94
CA SER A 148 14.36 17.27 5.45
C SER A 148 14.89 15.88 5.85
N ASP A 149 15.50 15.15 4.91
CA ASP A 149 15.99 13.78 5.08
C ASP A 149 16.83 13.54 6.35
N ASP A 150 17.65 14.53 6.76
CA ASP A 150 18.49 14.46 7.96
C ASP A 150 17.67 14.33 9.27
N LEU A 151 16.51 14.99 9.35
CA LEU A 151 15.60 14.94 10.51
C LEU A 151 14.86 13.59 10.60
N LEU A 152 14.57 12.97 9.45
CA LEU A 152 13.97 11.64 9.39
C LEU A 152 14.96 10.57 9.89
N LEU A 153 16.24 10.69 9.51
CA LEU A 153 17.26 9.75 9.94
C LEU A 153 17.54 9.85 11.45
N GLU A 154 17.62 11.07 11.99
CA GLU A 154 17.87 11.28 13.42
C GLU A 154 16.73 10.73 14.30
N THR A 155 15.48 10.91 13.87
CA THR A 155 14.29 10.43 14.61
C THR A 155 14.17 8.91 14.61
N VAL A 156 14.47 8.25 13.49
CA VAL A 156 14.47 6.78 13.41
C VAL A 156 15.57 6.17 14.29
N LEU A 157 16.77 6.75 14.29
CA LEU A 157 17.90 6.24 15.06
C LEU A 157 17.70 6.42 16.57
N THR A 158 17.13 7.54 16.99
CA THR A 158 16.83 7.80 18.41
C THR A 158 15.68 6.92 18.92
N ALA A 159 14.64 6.69 18.12
CA ALA A 159 13.55 5.76 18.47
C ALA A 159 14.05 4.30 18.62
N ALA A 160 14.97 3.87 17.76
CA ALA A 160 15.57 2.53 17.82
C ALA A 160 16.43 2.33 19.09
N ASP A 161 17.03 3.41 19.61
CA ASP A 161 17.85 3.37 20.82
C ASP A 161 16.97 3.34 22.10
N VAL A 162 15.82 4.02 22.09
CA VAL A 162 14.82 3.96 23.16
C VAL A 162 14.20 2.56 23.30
N ALA A 163 13.96 1.87 22.18
CA ALA A 163 13.41 0.50 22.19
C ALA A 163 14.41 -0.58 22.67
N ARG A 164 15.68 -0.22 22.88
CA ARG A 164 16.75 -1.16 23.30
C ARG A 164 17.09 -1.06 24.80
N ARG A 165 16.46 -0.16 25.55
CA ARG A 165 16.50 -0.12 27.03
C ARG A 165 15.31 -0.83 27.64
#